data_AF-A0A352IX59-F1
#
_entry.id   AF-A0A352IX59-F1
#
_cell.length_a   1.000
_cell.length_b   1.000
_cell.length_c   1.000
_cell.angle_alpha   90.00
_cell.angle_beta   90.00
_cell.angle_gamma   90.00
#
_symmetry.space_group_name_H-M   'P 1'
#
loop_
_entity.id
_entity.type
_entity.pdbx_description
1 polymer ?
#
loop_
_entity_poly.entity_id
_entity_poly.type
_entity_poly.pdbx_seq_one_letter_code
_entity_poly.pdbx_strand_id
1 'polypeptide(L)'
;GRAEVLRIGVAVIFIVGIMLYVRSIGADAPNMVMLVAAAMIGGYMAMNIGANDVANNVGPAVGSKALTLAGAIAIAAIFEASGALIAGGDVVSTIKKGIIDPALIADADTFIWLMIAALLAAALWLNTATYVGAPVSTTHSIVGGVMGAGIAAGG
;
A
#
# COMPACT_ATOMS: atom_id res chain seq x y z
N GLY A 1 19.84 -7.61 14.61
CA GLY A 1 19.59 -8.43 15.83
C GLY A 1 18.44 -9.40 15.59
N ARG A 2 18.22 -10.39 16.47
CA ARG A 2 17.16 -11.43 16.28
C ARG A 2 15.77 -10.85 16.00
N ALA A 3 15.41 -9.73 16.63
CA ALA A 3 14.15 -9.04 16.40
C ALA A 3 14.00 -8.50 14.96
N GLU A 4 15.09 -8.05 14.36
CA GLU A 4 15.08 -7.51 12.99
C GLU A 4 14.88 -8.61 11.96
N VAL A 5 15.53 -9.75 12.17
CA VAL A 5 15.35 -10.95 11.34
C VAL A 5 13.91 -11.44 11.40
N LEU A 6 13.29 -11.41 12.59
CA LEU A 6 11.87 -11.75 12.77
C LEU A 6 10.94 -10.79 12.01
N ARG A 7 11.16 -9.48 12.10
CA ARG A 7 10.36 -8.47 11.39
C ARG A 7 10.41 -8.66 9.88
N ILE A 8 11.62 -8.77 9.33
CA ILE A 8 11.84 -8.99 7.90
C ILE A 8 11.26 -10.35 7.48
N GLY A 9 11.45 -11.39 8.29
CA GLY A 9 10.91 -12.72 8.02
C GLY A 9 9.38 -12.73 7.92
N VAL A 10 8.68 -12.07 8.84
CA VAL A 10 7.22 -11.93 8.80
C VAL A 10 6.76 -11.15 7.57
N ALA A 11 7.46 -10.06 7.22
CA ALA A 11 7.15 -9.28 6.02
C ALA A 11 7.30 -10.12 4.74
N VAL A 12 8.40 -10.87 4.60
CA VAL A 12 8.62 -11.76 3.46
C VAL A 12 7.55 -12.85 3.39
N ILE A 13 7.21 -13.48 4.52
CA ILE A 13 6.15 -14.49 4.57
C ILE A 13 4.80 -13.91 4.14
N PHE A 14 4.47 -12.69 4.57
CA PHE A 14 3.25 -12.02 4.15
C PHE A 14 3.20 -11.79 2.64
N ILE A 15 4.29 -11.27 2.05
CA ILE A 15 4.39 -11.03 0.61
C ILE A 15 4.34 -12.34 -0.20
N VAL A 16 5.03 -13.39 0.27
CA VAL A 16 4.96 -14.73 -0.34
C VAL A 16 3.54 -15.30 -0.20
N GLY A 17 2.87 -15.08 0.92
CA GLY A 17 1.47 -15.44 1.12
C GLY A 17 0.55 -14.79 0.10
N ILE A 18 0.72 -13.49 -0.17
CA ILE A 18 -0.01 -12.78 -1.23
C ILE A 18 0.27 -13.40 -2.60
N MET A 19 1.54 -13.66 -2.92
CA MET A 19 1.92 -14.31 -4.19
C MET A 19 1.18 -15.65 -4.37
N LEU A 20 1.24 -16.53 -3.35
CA LEU A 20 0.62 -17.84 -3.42
C LEU A 20 -0.91 -17.75 -3.51
N TYR A 21 -1.52 -16.85 -2.72
CA TYR A 21 -2.95 -16.62 -2.73
C TYR A 21 -3.43 -16.15 -4.11
N VAL A 22 -2.81 -15.10 -4.66
CA VAL A 22 -3.17 -14.54 -5.97
C VAL A 22 -2.96 -15.57 -7.08
N ARG A 23 -1.88 -16.34 -7.03
CA ARG A 23 -1.63 -17.43 -8.00
C ARG A 23 -2.68 -18.53 -7.92
N SER A 24 -3.23 -18.80 -6.73
CA SER A 24 -4.24 -19.85 -6.54
C SER A 24 -5.63 -19.46 -7.06
N ILE A 25 -5.98 -18.16 -7.01
CA ILE A 25 -7.30 -17.66 -7.45
C ILE A 25 -7.30 -17.08 -8.87
N GLY A 26 -6.13 -16.67 -9.38
CA GLY A 26 -6.00 -15.96 -10.65
C GLY A 26 -5.59 -16.83 -11.82
N ALA A 27 -5.72 -18.17 -11.73
CA ALA A 27 -5.14 -19.14 -12.69
C ALA A 27 -5.46 -18.85 -14.16
N ASP A 28 -6.63 -18.25 -14.43
CA ASP A 28 -7.11 -17.93 -15.78
C ASP A 28 -6.85 -16.46 -16.20
N ALA A 29 -6.12 -15.68 -15.40
CA ALA A 29 -5.86 -14.28 -15.70
C ALA A 29 -4.87 -14.13 -16.88
N PRO A 30 -5.16 -13.28 -17.89
CA PRO A 30 -4.34 -13.17 -19.10
C PRO A 30 -2.89 -12.76 -18.83
N ASN A 31 -2.65 -11.89 -17.85
CA ASN A 31 -1.31 -11.42 -17.44
C ASN A 31 -0.99 -11.78 -15.98
N MET A 32 -1.02 -13.09 -15.66
CA MET A 32 -0.78 -13.61 -14.30
C MET A 32 0.49 -13.06 -13.63
N VAL A 33 1.60 -12.99 -14.36
CA VAL A 33 2.87 -12.48 -13.80
C VAL A 33 2.71 -11.04 -13.31
N MET A 34 2.04 -10.21 -14.11
CA MET A 34 1.83 -8.79 -13.80
C MET A 34 0.82 -8.61 -12.65
N LEU A 35 -0.22 -9.45 -12.60
CA LEU A 35 -1.17 -9.49 -11.49
C LEU A 35 -0.48 -9.85 -10.16
N VAL A 36 0.36 -10.88 -10.17
CA VAL A 36 1.14 -11.29 -8.99
C VAL A 36 2.10 -10.17 -8.56
N ALA A 37 2.81 -9.55 -9.50
CA ALA A 37 3.71 -8.44 -9.20
C ALA A 37 2.97 -7.23 -8.60
N ALA A 38 1.85 -6.84 -9.21
CA ALA A 38 1.01 -5.75 -8.72
C ALA A 38 0.49 -6.04 -7.30
N ALA A 39 0.04 -7.27 -7.04
CA ALA A 39 -0.46 -7.65 -5.73
C ALA A 39 0.65 -7.68 -4.66
N MET A 40 1.84 -8.18 -4.98
CA MET A 40 2.99 -8.13 -4.07
C MET A 40 3.37 -6.70 -3.73
N ILE A 41 3.46 -5.82 -4.73
CA ILE A 41 3.80 -4.40 -4.53
C ILE A 41 2.68 -3.69 -3.76
N GLY A 42 1.41 -3.97 -4.05
CA GLY A 42 0.27 -3.47 -3.29
C GLY A 42 0.28 -3.96 -1.84
N GLY A 43 0.65 -5.21 -1.59
CA GLY A 43 0.86 -5.76 -0.25
C GLY A 43 1.98 -5.04 0.49
N TYR A 44 3.10 -4.77 -0.18
CA TYR A 44 4.19 -3.99 0.39
C TYR A 44 3.76 -2.56 0.73
N MET A 45 3.01 -1.90 -0.15
CA MET A 45 2.41 -0.58 0.11
C MET A 45 1.47 -0.64 1.33
N ALA A 46 0.59 -1.65 1.42
CA ALA A 46 -0.33 -1.81 2.54
C ALA A 46 0.40 -1.98 3.88
N MET A 47 1.51 -2.73 3.91
CA MET A 47 2.36 -2.83 5.09
C MET A 47 2.94 -1.48 5.51
N ASN A 48 3.42 -0.69 4.54
CA ASN A 48 3.98 0.64 4.82
C ASN A 48 2.91 1.64 5.29
N ILE A 49 1.69 1.59 4.73
CA ILE A 49 0.55 2.38 5.21
C ILE A 49 0.27 2.06 6.67
N GLY A 50 0.10 0.78 7.02
CA GLY A 50 -0.17 0.39 8.41
C GLY A 50 0.95 0.81 9.36
N ALA A 51 2.22 0.70 8.95
CA ALA A 51 3.36 1.12 9.78
C ALA A 51 3.43 2.65 9.98
N ASN A 52 3.07 3.43 8.97
CA ASN A 52 3.03 4.89 9.04
C ASN A 52 1.82 5.41 9.82
N ASP A 53 0.65 4.83 9.59
CA ASP A 53 -0.63 5.35 10.08
C ASP A 53 -0.97 4.89 11.50
N VAL A 54 -0.45 3.72 11.93
CA VAL A 54 -0.64 3.24 13.31
C VAL A 54 -0.10 4.23 14.34
N ALA A 55 1.00 4.93 14.04
CA ALA A 55 1.54 5.97 14.91
C ALA A 55 0.58 7.16 15.04
N ASN A 56 -0.15 7.49 13.98
CA ASN A 56 -1.06 8.63 13.91
C ASN A 56 -2.36 8.37 14.70
N ASN A 57 -2.95 7.18 14.61
CA ASN A 57 -4.23 6.88 15.26
C ASN A 57 -4.10 6.33 16.69
N VAL A 58 -3.06 5.53 17.02
CA VAL A 58 -2.88 4.99 18.38
C VAL A 58 -2.04 5.90 19.28
N GLY A 59 -1.22 6.78 18.69
CA GLY A 59 -0.27 7.63 19.40
C GLY A 59 -0.90 8.42 20.56
N PRO A 60 -1.98 9.18 20.34
CA PRO A 60 -2.64 9.93 21.41
C PRO A 60 -3.25 9.04 22.51
N ALA A 61 -3.85 7.90 22.14
CA ALA A 61 -4.49 7.00 23.10
C ALA A 61 -3.48 6.27 24.00
N VAL A 62 -2.34 5.86 23.43
CA VAL A 62 -1.25 5.24 24.20
C VAL A 62 -0.44 6.29 24.97
N GLY A 63 -0.17 7.45 24.35
CA GLY A 63 0.59 8.55 24.96
C GLY A 63 -0.12 9.21 26.16
N SER A 64 -1.45 9.27 26.13
CA SER A 64 -2.27 9.71 27.28
C SER A 64 -2.45 8.64 28.36
N LYS A 65 -1.94 7.43 28.15
CA LYS A 65 -2.13 6.25 29.00
C LYS A 65 -3.59 5.78 29.11
N ALA A 66 -4.46 6.18 28.18
CA ALA A 66 -5.82 5.70 28.11
C ALA A 66 -5.90 4.22 27.69
N LEU A 67 -4.98 3.79 26.82
CA LEU A 67 -4.89 2.40 26.35
C LEU A 67 -3.46 1.87 26.41
N THR A 68 -3.32 0.54 26.53
CA THR A 68 -2.04 -0.13 26.34
C THR A 68 -1.71 -0.19 24.85
N LEU A 69 -0.41 -0.25 24.50
CA LEU A 69 0.03 -0.37 23.11
C LEU A 69 -0.59 -1.60 22.41
N ALA A 70 -0.62 -2.74 23.09
CA ALA A 70 -1.19 -3.97 22.55
C ALA A 70 -2.71 -3.84 22.29
N GLY A 71 -3.45 -3.24 23.24
CA GLY A 71 -4.88 -3.01 23.07
C GLY A 71 -5.18 -2.03 21.94
N ALA A 72 -4.40 -0.95 21.83
CA ALA A 72 -4.57 0.04 20.79
C ALA A 72 -4.27 -0.53 19.39
N ILE A 73 -3.20 -1.33 19.23
CA ILE A 73 -2.89 -2.01 17.95
C ILE A 73 -3.99 -2.99 17.55
N ALA A 74 -4.56 -3.75 18.50
CA ALA A 74 -5.65 -4.68 18.20
C ALA A 74 -6.90 -3.96 17.67
N ILE A 75 -7.26 -2.83 18.29
CA ILE A 75 -8.37 -1.98 17.84
C ILE A 75 -8.04 -1.41 16.45
N ALA A 76 -6.86 -0.82 16.26
CA ALA A 76 -6.44 -0.25 14.98
C ALA A 76 -6.50 -1.29 13.85
N ALA A 77 -6.01 -2.51 14.07
CA ALA A 77 -6.05 -3.57 13.07
C ALA A 77 -7.48 -3.90 12.61
N ILE A 78 -8.44 -3.97 13.54
CA ILE A 78 -9.85 -4.26 13.21
C ILE A 78 -10.48 -3.10 12.45
N PHE A 79 -10.35 -1.88 12.95
CA PHE A 79 -11.04 -0.72 12.40
C PHE A 79 -10.39 -0.21 11.11
N GLU A 80 -9.07 -0.27 10.95
CA GLU A 80 -8.41 0.07 9.68
C GLU A 80 -8.74 -0.95 8.58
N ALA A 81 -8.70 -2.25 8.88
CA ALA A 81 -9.10 -3.27 7.91
C ALA A 81 -10.58 -3.12 7.53
N SER A 82 -11.45 -2.89 8.50
CA SER A 82 -12.89 -2.66 8.24
C SER A 82 -13.11 -1.38 7.42
N GLY A 83 -12.41 -0.29 7.75
CA GLY A 83 -12.49 0.97 7.01
C GLY A 83 -12.03 0.81 5.56
N ALA A 84 -10.93 0.10 5.32
CA ALA A 84 -10.44 -0.20 3.98
C ALA A 84 -11.47 -0.99 3.15
N LEU A 85 -12.19 -1.95 3.76
CA LEU A 85 -13.20 -2.77 3.09
C LEU A 85 -14.52 -2.02 2.85
N ILE A 86 -14.96 -1.19 3.80
CA ILE A 86 -16.27 -0.53 3.77
C ILE A 86 -16.23 0.81 3.03
N ALA A 87 -15.15 1.58 3.20
CA ALA A 87 -15.03 2.97 2.74
C ALA A 87 -13.85 3.21 1.77
N GLY A 88 -13.01 2.20 1.50
CA GLY A 88 -11.85 2.36 0.62
C GLY A 88 -12.18 2.55 -0.87
N GLY A 89 -13.40 2.23 -1.30
CA GLY A 89 -13.80 2.25 -2.71
C GLY A 89 -13.65 3.61 -3.39
N ASP A 90 -14.01 4.70 -2.70
CA ASP A 90 -13.95 6.05 -3.26
C ASP A 90 -12.50 6.52 -3.47
N VAL A 91 -11.60 6.16 -2.55
CA VAL A 91 -10.17 6.46 -2.65
C VAL A 91 -9.55 5.68 -3.81
N VAL A 92 -9.87 4.39 -3.93
CA VAL A 92 -9.39 3.54 -5.05
C VAL A 92 -9.91 4.08 -6.39
N SER A 93 -11.17 4.50 -6.47
CA SER A 93 -11.76 5.11 -7.66
C SER A 93 -11.01 6.40 -8.06
N THR A 94 -10.72 7.26 -7.08
CA THR A 94 -9.97 8.49 -7.31
C THR A 94 -8.55 8.21 -7.78
N ILE A 95 -7.85 7.25 -7.17
CA ILE A 95 -6.48 6.89 -7.57
C ILE A 95 -6.45 6.30 -8.98
N LYS A 96 -7.44 5.47 -9.35
CA LYS A 96 -7.46 4.78 -10.65
C LYS A 96 -7.80 5.68 -11.83
N LYS A 97 -8.68 6.68 -11.67
CA LYS A 97 -9.19 7.49 -12.80
C LYS A 97 -9.35 8.98 -12.53
N GLY A 98 -9.16 9.43 -11.28
CA GLY A 98 -9.34 10.82 -10.89
C GLY A 98 -8.07 11.65 -10.97
N ILE A 99 -6.90 11.02 -11.16
CA ILE A 99 -5.58 11.70 -11.20
C ILE A 99 -5.05 11.77 -12.63
N ILE A 100 -5.06 10.62 -13.31
CA ILE A 100 -4.71 10.48 -14.73
C ILE A 100 -5.92 9.92 -15.46
N ASP A 101 -6.19 10.40 -16.67
CA ASP A 101 -7.25 9.85 -17.51
C ASP A 101 -6.74 8.59 -18.22
N PRO A 102 -7.28 7.39 -17.92
CA PRO A 102 -6.84 6.16 -18.58
C PRO A 102 -7.06 6.18 -20.09
N ALA A 103 -7.99 7.00 -20.61
CA ALA A 103 -8.27 7.11 -22.04
C ALA A 103 -7.14 7.81 -22.82
N LEU A 104 -6.26 8.54 -22.12
CA LEU A 104 -5.09 9.20 -22.71
C LEU A 104 -3.87 8.28 -22.81
N ILE A 105 -3.93 7.09 -22.20
CA ILE A 105 -2.85 6.10 -22.25
C ILE A 105 -3.12 5.11 -23.38
N ALA A 106 -2.13 4.92 -24.24
CA ALA A 106 -2.27 4.23 -25.53
C ALA A 106 -2.77 2.78 -25.43
N ASP A 107 -2.38 2.07 -24.36
CA ASP A 107 -2.77 0.69 -24.14
C ASP A 107 -2.87 0.35 -22.64
N ALA A 108 -3.60 -0.72 -22.34
CA ALA A 108 -3.88 -1.16 -20.98
C ALA A 108 -2.64 -1.69 -20.25
N ASP A 109 -1.68 -2.29 -20.95
CA ASP A 109 -0.47 -2.81 -20.31
C ASP A 109 0.43 -1.65 -19.85
N THR A 110 0.58 -0.60 -20.67
CA THR A 110 1.26 0.64 -20.29
C THR A 110 0.62 1.28 -19.06
N PHE A 111 -0.72 1.34 -19.02
CA PHE A 111 -1.42 1.86 -17.85
C PHE A 111 -1.16 1.03 -16.58
N ILE A 112 -1.14 -0.31 -16.69
CA ILE A 112 -0.85 -1.19 -15.56
C ILE A 112 0.58 -0.98 -15.06
N TRP A 113 1.57 -0.91 -15.95
CA TRP A 113 2.96 -0.64 -15.57
C TRP A 113 3.15 0.71 -14.88
N LEU A 114 2.46 1.74 -15.36
CA LEU A 114 2.44 3.07 -14.77
C LEU A 114 1.92 3.01 -13.33
N MET A 115 0.79 2.33 -13.11
CA MET A 115 0.20 2.18 -11.78
C MET A 115 1.06 1.34 -10.83
N ILE A 116 1.72 0.29 -11.33
CA ILE A 116 2.68 -0.51 -10.56
C ILE A 116 3.88 0.34 -10.14
N ALA A 117 4.43 1.15 -11.06
CA ALA A 117 5.53 2.06 -10.77
C ALA A 117 5.15 3.12 -9.73
N ALA A 118 3.95 3.71 -9.85
CA ALA A 118 3.41 4.65 -8.87
C ALA A 118 3.26 4.03 -7.47
N LEU A 119 2.72 2.81 -7.38
CA LEU A 119 2.62 2.07 -6.11
C LEU A 119 3.98 1.78 -5.50
N LEU A 120 4.95 1.33 -6.32
CA LEU A 120 6.29 1.04 -5.83
C LEU A 120 7.00 2.29 -5.34
N ALA A 121 6.92 3.39 -6.09
CA ALA A 121 7.52 4.68 -5.71
C ALA A 121 6.93 5.20 -4.38
N ALA A 122 5.59 5.17 -4.25
CA ALA A 122 4.92 5.56 -3.02
C ALA A 122 5.31 4.66 -1.84
N ALA A 123 5.38 3.35 -2.05
CA ALA A 123 5.76 2.39 -1.01
C ALA A 123 7.20 2.58 -0.54
N LEU A 124 8.14 2.80 -1.46
CA LEU A 124 9.54 3.09 -1.12
C LEU A 124 9.68 4.40 -0.36
N TRP A 125 8.94 5.43 -0.76
CA TRP A 125 8.92 6.71 -0.05
C TRP A 125 8.36 6.56 1.37
N LEU A 126 7.20 5.90 1.53
CA LEU A 126 6.63 5.65 2.86
C LEU A 126 7.57 4.83 3.73
N ASN A 127 8.16 3.76 3.19
CA ASN A 127 9.10 2.94 3.94
C ASN A 127 10.30 3.76 4.44
N THR A 128 10.84 4.63 3.59
CA THR A 128 11.95 5.53 3.95
C THR A 128 11.52 6.54 5.02
N ALA A 129 10.34 7.16 4.87
CA ALA A 129 9.81 8.12 5.84
C ALA A 129 9.54 7.46 7.21
N THR A 130 8.91 6.28 7.21
CA THR A 130 8.67 5.50 8.43
C THR A 130 9.99 5.07 9.09
N TYR A 131 11.01 4.69 8.30
CA TYR A 131 12.33 4.32 8.84
C TYR A 131 12.99 5.47 9.59
N VAL A 132 12.86 6.72 9.11
CA VAL A 132 13.38 7.90 9.81
C VAL A 132 12.43 8.47 10.86
N GLY A 133 11.26 7.84 11.08
CA GLY A 133 10.25 8.26 12.06
C GLY A 133 9.46 9.51 11.65
N ALA A 134 9.46 9.88 10.37
CA ALA A 134 8.72 11.03 9.87
C ALA A 134 7.27 10.64 9.53
N PRO A 135 6.25 11.25 10.17
CA PRO A 135 4.86 11.04 9.79
C PRO A 135 4.58 11.73 8.46
N VAL A 136 4.19 10.97 7.44
CA VAL A 136 3.90 11.49 6.09
C VAL A 136 2.50 11.07 5.61
N SER A 137 1.97 11.81 4.63
CA SER A 137 0.66 11.51 4.04
C SER A 137 0.76 10.38 3.01
N THR A 138 0.07 9.27 3.27
CA THR A 138 -0.05 8.12 2.36
C THR A 138 -0.77 8.51 1.07
N THR A 139 -1.84 9.31 1.17
CA THR A 139 -2.59 9.84 0.02
C THR A 139 -1.72 10.73 -0.86
N HIS A 140 -0.96 11.67 -0.29
CA HIS A 140 -0.07 12.51 -1.12
C HIS A 140 1.03 11.69 -1.80
N SER A 141 1.53 10.66 -1.12
CA SER A 141 2.57 9.78 -1.66
C SER A 141 2.07 9.04 -2.90
N ILE A 142 0.89 8.43 -2.85
CA ILE A 142 0.34 7.71 -4.01
C ILE A 142 -0.16 8.66 -5.10
N VAL A 143 -0.76 9.80 -4.74
CA VAL A 143 -1.20 10.80 -5.72
C VAL A 143 -0.01 11.37 -6.49
N GLY A 144 1.09 11.71 -5.79
CA GLY A 144 2.32 12.17 -6.42
C GLY A 144 2.97 11.10 -7.30
N GLY A 145 2.95 9.83 -6.86
CA GLY A 145 3.42 8.69 -7.66
C GLY A 145 2.64 8.52 -8.96
N VAL A 146 1.30 8.55 -8.90
CA VAL A 146 0.43 8.41 -10.08
C VAL A 146 0.56 9.60 -11.01
N MET A 147 0.62 10.83 -10.47
CA MET A 147 0.84 12.05 -11.25
C MET A 147 2.18 12.01 -11.98
N GLY A 148 3.28 11.68 -11.28
CA GLY A 148 4.60 11.64 -11.89
C GLY A 148 4.71 10.55 -12.97
N ALA A 149 4.11 9.39 -12.74
CA ALA A 149 4.06 8.32 -13.73
C ALA A 149 3.17 8.69 -14.94
N GLY A 150 2.08 9.44 -14.71
CA GLY A 150 1.24 10.06 -15.75
C GLY A 150 2.01 11.00 -16.66
N ILE A 151 2.69 11.99 -16.07
CA ILE A 151 3.52 12.97 -16.80
C ILE A 151 4.61 12.27 -17.61
N ALA A 152 5.26 11.24 -17.04
CA ALA A 152 6.30 10.50 -17.74
C ALA A 152 5.79 9.73 -18.97
N ALA A 153 4.53 9.28 -18.96
CA ALA A 153 3.92 8.51 -20.04
C ALA A 153 3.23 9.38 -21.10
N GLY A 154 2.57 10.47 -20.69
CA GLY A 154 1.69 11.27 -21.54
C GLY A 154 2.13 12.71 -21.80
N GLY A 155 3.09 13.25 -21.03
CA GLY A 155 3.43 14.67 -21.00
C GLY A 155 2.60 15.46 -20.00
#